data_AF-A0A382IU53-F1
#
_entry.id   AF-A0A382IU53-F1
#
_cell.length_a   1.000
_cell.length_b   1.000
_cell.length_c   1.000
_cell.angle_alpha   90.00
_cell.angle_beta   90.00
_cell.angle_gamma   90.00
#
_symmetry.space_group_name_H-M   'P 1'
#
loop_
_entity.id
_entity.type
_entity.pdbx_description
1 polymer ?
#
loop_
_entity_poly.entity_id
_entity_poly.type
_entity_poly.pdbx_seq_one_letter_code
_entity_poly.pdbx_strand_id
1 'polypeptide(L)'
;MHQFAHYEHLAVLFDYPRRDYPTWVQTIYDLLAGKYVLAAAHVAAFAEALPTEGGAFTPEALDEVQEIFTRSFDVQSITTLGVGYVMFGDDYKRGEVLVNLNRELREVGIDCGTELPDHLPTVLRLITR
;
A
#
# COMPACT_ATOMS: atom_id res chain seq x y z
N MET A 1 3.26 -23.22 -0.67
CA MET A 1 2.98 -21.84 -1.12
C MET A 1 2.15 -21.19 -0.03
N HIS A 2 2.63 -20.11 0.59
CA HIS A 2 1.81 -19.35 1.55
C HIS A 2 0.58 -18.83 0.78
N GLN A 3 -0.61 -19.12 1.30
CA GLN A 3 -1.90 -18.86 0.65
C GLN A 3 -2.09 -17.38 0.24
N PHE A 4 -1.29 -16.48 0.82
CA PHE A 4 -1.42 -15.04 0.74
C PHE A 4 -0.17 -14.31 0.22
N ALA A 5 0.81 -15.03 -0.33
CA ALA A 5 2.08 -14.42 -0.76
C ALA A 5 1.95 -13.25 -1.77
N HIS A 6 0.86 -13.21 -2.55
CA HIS A 6 0.60 -12.15 -3.51
C HIS A 6 0.28 -10.78 -2.87
N TYR A 7 -0.13 -10.75 -1.60
CA TYR A 7 -0.40 -9.50 -0.89
C TYR A 7 0.86 -8.67 -0.62
N GLU A 8 2.05 -9.27 -0.62
CA GLU A 8 3.32 -8.52 -0.53
C GLU A 8 3.46 -7.57 -1.74
N HIS A 9 3.02 -8.03 -2.93
CA HIS A 9 3.01 -7.20 -4.13
C HIS A 9 1.90 -6.16 -4.10
N LEU A 10 0.78 -6.40 -3.43
CA LEU A 10 -0.26 -5.38 -3.29
C LEU A 10 0.13 -4.30 -2.26
N ALA A 11 0.88 -4.66 -1.22
CA ALA A 11 1.35 -3.72 -0.21
C ALA A 11 2.12 -2.54 -0.81
N VAL A 12 2.96 -2.80 -1.82
CA VAL A 12 3.80 -1.76 -2.42
C VAL A 12 3.03 -0.68 -3.20
N LEU A 13 1.77 -0.92 -3.60
CA LEU A 13 0.93 0.14 -4.19
C LEU A 13 0.56 1.23 -3.19
N PHE A 14 0.55 0.87 -1.91
CA PHE A 14 0.15 1.75 -0.82
C PHE A 14 1.37 2.24 -0.02
N ASP A 15 2.58 1.90 -0.43
CA ASP A 15 3.78 2.57 0.07
C ASP A 15 3.89 3.96 -0.56
N TYR A 16 4.61 4.86 0.13
CA TYR A 16 4.91 6.17 -0.38
C TYR A 16 5.62 6.09 -1.76
N PRO A 17 5.12 6.80 -2.80
CA PRO A 17 5.64 6.67 -4.16
C PRO A 17 7.12 7.01 -4.26
N ARG A 18 7.87 6.15 -4.95
CA ARG A 18 9.29 6.32 -5.28
C ARG A 18 9.49 6.27 -6.78
N ARG A 19 10.72 6.53 -7.25
CA ARG A 19 11.05 6.51 -8.69
C ARG A 19 10.68 5.21 -9.41
N ASP A 20 10.70 4.09 -8.70
CA ASP A 20 10.39 2.75 -9.18
C ASP A 20 8.90 2.38 -9.10
N TYR A 21 8.05 3.27 -8.59
CA TYR A 21 6.62 3.03 -8.44
C TYR A 21 5.92 2.57 -9.74
N PRO A 22 6.19 3.14 -10.94
CA PRO A 22 5.60 2.62 -12.18
C PRO A 22 5.96 1.16 -12.46
N THR A 23 7.16 0.74 -12.09
CA THR A 23 7.61 -0.65 -12.24
C THR A 23 6.85 -1.58 -11.29
N TRP A 24 6.55 -1.12 -10.07
CA TRP A 24 5.74 -1.90 -9.12
C TRP A 24 4.31 -2.07 -9.64
N VAL A 25 3.69 -1.00 -10.16
CA VAL A 25 2.35 -1.06 -10.75
C VAL A 25 2.30 -2.05 -11.90
N GLN A 26 3.30 -2.02 -12.79
CA GLN A 26 3.40 -2.96 -13.90
C GLN A 26 3.56 -4.42 -13.41
N THR A 27 4.38 -4.65 -12.39
CA THR A 27 4.58 -5.99 -11.80
C THR A 27 3.27 -6.58 -11.29
N ILE A 28 2.40 -5.75 -10.70
CA ILE A 28 1.12 -6.19 -10.16
C ILE A 28 0.12 -6.43 -11.28
N TYR A 29 0.12 -5.59 -12.33
CA TYR A 29 -0.67 -5.86 -13.52
C TYR A 29 -0.32 -7.24 -14.10
N ASP A 30 0.96 -7.54 -14.28
CA ASP A 30 1.41 -8.83 -14.84
C ASP A 30 1.00 -10.01 -13.96
N LEU A 31 1.05 -9.84 -12.63
CA LEU A 31 0.60 -10.85 -11.65
C LEU A 31 -0.90 -11.12 -11.73
N LEU A 32 -1.71 -10.10 -12.03
CA LEU A 32 -3.17 -10.19 -12.07
C LEU A 32 -3.70 -10.60 -13.45
N ALA A 33 -3.05 -10.19 -14.55
CA ALA A 33 -3.57 -10.29 -15.92
C ALA A 33 -4.02 -11.71 -16.31
N GLY A 34 -3.31 -12.74 -15.86
CA GLY A 34 -3.61 -14.14 -16.20
C GLY A 34 -4.76 -14.78 -15.40
N LYS A 35 -5.19 -14.20 -14.28
CA LYS A 35 -6.16 -14.84 -13.35
C LYS A 35 -7.30 -13.94 -12.90
N TYR A 36 -7.10 -12.63 -12.88
CA TYR A 36 -8.03 -11.65 -12.32
C TYR A 36 -8.26 -10.51 -13.31
N VAL A 37 -8.88 -10.82 -14.45
CA VAL A 37 -9.06 -9.89 -15.58
C VAL A 37 -9.67 -8.54 -15.16
N LEU A 38 -10.69 -8.55 -14.30
CA LEU A 38 -11.32 -7.31 -13.82
C LEU A 38 -10.37 -6.48 -12.93
N ALA A 39 -9.61 -7.14 -12.04
CA ALA A 39 -8.66 -6.44 -11.19
C ALA A 39 -7.48 -5.89 -12.02
N ALA A 40 -6.99 -6.67 -12.97
CA ALA A 40 -5.95 -6.25 -13.90
C ALA A 40 -6.37 -5.02 -14.73
N ALA A 41 -7.65 -4.93 -15.12
CA ALA A 41 -8.17 -3.77 -15.83
C ALA A 41 -8.11 -2.49 -14.97
N HIS A 42 -8.39 -2.57 -13.67
CA HIS A 42 -8.24 -1.43 -12.76
C HIS A 42 -6.79 -1.00 -12.59
N VAL A 43 -5.86 -1.96 -12.47
CA VAL A 43 -4.41 -1.66 -12.38
C VAL A 43 -3.88 -1.09 -13.70
N ALA A 44 -4.36 -1.57 -14.85
CA ALA A 44 -4.01 -1.02 -16.16
C ALA A 44 -4.46 0.44 -16.28
N ALA A 45 -5.70 0.74 -15.93
CA ALA A 45 -6.21 2.12 -15.93
C ALA A 45 -5.41 3.02 -14.97
N PHE A 46 -4.98 2.50 -13.82
CA PHE A 46 -4.11 3.23 -12.90
C PHE A 46 -2.71 3.47 -13.50
N ALA A 47 -2.12 2.46 -14.15
CA ALA A 47 -0.83 2.58 -14.82
C ALA A 47 -0.85 3.62 -15.95
N GLU A 48 -1.92 3.65 -16.75
CA GLU A 48 -2.14 4.64 -17.80
C GLU A 48 -2.30 6.07 -17.26
N ALA A 49 -2.84 6.21 -16.05
CA ALA A 49 -3.02 7.50 -15.39
C ALA A 49 -1.72 8.04 -14.75
N LEU A 50 -0.67 7.22 -14.61
CA LEU A 50 0.60 7.68 -14.06
C LEU A 50 1.33 8.61 -15.04
N PRO A 51 1.81 9.79 -14.60
CA PRO A 51 2.53 10.73 -15.45
C PRO A 51 3.96 10.23 -15.73
N THR A 52 4.11 9.23 -16.61
CA THR A 52 5.41 8.63 -16.94
C THR A 52 5.89 9.04 -18.33
N GLU A 53 7.20 9.26 -18.44
CA GLU A 53 7.91 9.47 -19.70
C GLU A 53 8.89 8.30 -19.91
N GLY A 54 8.74 7.58 -21.02
CA GLY A 54 9.56 6.38 -21.28
C GLY A 54 9.40 5.26 -20.24
N GLY A 55 8.27 5.21 -19.52
CA GLY A 55 7.97 4.21 -18.50
C GLY A 55 8.55 4.53 -17.11
N ALA A 56 9.08 5.74 -16.90
CA ALA A 56 9.59 6.20 -15.60
C ALA A 56 9.04 7.59 -15.26
N PHE A 57 9.11 7.97 -13.99
CA PHE A 57 8.79 9.33 -13.58
C PHE A 57 9.94 10.29 -13.91
N THR A 58 9.59 11.47 -14.41
CA THR A 58 10.44 12.66 -14.26
C THR A 58 10.45 13.10 -12.79
N PRO A 59 11.42 13.91 -12.34
CA PRO A 59 11.39 14.47 -10.98
C PRO A 59 10.08 15.20 -10.66
N GLU A 60 9.58 16.01 -11.60
CA GLU A 60 8.36 16.80 -11.43
C GLU A 60 7.12 15.91 -11.33
N ALA A 61 7.05 14.85 -12.14
CA ALA A 61 5.97 13.87 -12.10
C ALA A 61 5.97 13.06 -10.79
N LEU A 62 7.15 12.73 -10.26
CA LEU A 62 7.26 12.07 -8.96
C LEU A 62 6.74 12.98 -7.84
N ASP A 63 7.13 14.25 -7.83
CA ASP A 63 6.67 15.22 -6.84
C ASP A 63 5.14 15.39 -6.90
N GLU A 64 4.55 15.45 -8.09
CA GLU A 64 3.09 15.51 -8.28
C GLU A 64 2.39 14.27 -7.71
N VAL A 65 2.87 13.07 -8.04
CA VAL A 65 2.28 11.81 -7.54
C VAL A 65 2.44 11.70 -6.02
N GLN A 66 3.57 12.13 -5.47
CA GLN A 66 3.80 12.19 -4.03
C GLN A 66 2.86 13.16 -3.33
N GLU A 67 2.60 14.34 -3.91
CA GLU A 67 1.62 15.29 -3.38
C GLU A 67 0.20 14.70 -3.38
N ILE A 68 -0.20 14.08 -4.50
CA ILE A 68 -1.51 13.42 -4.62
C ILE A 68 -1.63 12.33 -3.56
N PHE A 69 -0.60 11.49 -3.38
CA PHE A 69 -0.58 10.43 -2.39
C PHE A 69 -0.78 10.98 -0.98
N THR A 70 0.04 11.95 -0.56
CA THR A 70 -0.06 12.58 0.78
C THR A 70 -1.45 13.20 0.99
N ARG A 71 -1.97 13.91 -0.02
CA ARG A 71 -3.29 14.54 0.05
C ARG A 71 -4.41 13.51 0.20
N SER A 72 -4.30 12.39 -0.50
CA SER A 72 -5.28 11.31 -0.47
C SER A 72 -5.21 10.47 0.81
N PHE A 73 -4.03 10.09 1.26
CA PHE A 73 -3.91 9.07 2.32
C PHE A 73 -3.56 9.62 3.70
N ASP A 74 -2.80 10.72 3.76
CA ASP A 74 -2.27 11.24 5.02
C ASP A 74 -3.06 12.46 5.53
N VAL A 75 -3.57 13.29 4.62
CA VAL A 75 -4.35 14.49 4.97
C VAL A 75 -5.84 14.19 5.10
N GLN A 76 -6.39 13.35 4.22
CA GLN A 76 -7.82 13.02 4.20
C GLN A 76 -8.12 11.80 5.07
N SER A 77 -8.81 12.01 6.19
CA SER A 77 -9.16 10.92 7.12
C SER A 77 -10.09 9.86 6.52
N ILE A 78 -10.91 10.20 5.52
CA ILE A 78 -11.84 9.26 4.87
C ILE A 78 -11.14 8.16 4.07
N THR A 79 -9.93 8.44 3.60
CA THR A 79 -9.12 7.58 2.74
C THR A 79 -7.86 7.11 3.45
N THR A 80 -7.77 7.26 4.77
CA THR A 80 -6.58 6.88 5.54
C THR A 80 -6.21 5.40 5.37
N LEU A 81 -4.91 5.13 5.41
CA LEU A 81 -4.34 3.79 5.38
C LEU A 81 -4.29 3.12 6.77
N GLY A 82 -4.76 3.78 7.84
CA GLY A 82 -4.85 3.18 9.16
C GLY A 82 -6.05 2.23 9.32
N VAL A 83 -5.85 0.92 9.15
CA VAL A 83 -6.94 -0.08 9.19
C VAL A 83 -7.63 -0.09 10.56
N GLY A 84 -6.87 0.06 11.65
CA GLY A 84 -7.40 0.15 13.00
C GLY A 84 -8.26 1.39 13.20
N TYR A 85 -7.86 2.52 12.62
CA TYR A 85 -8.66 3.75 12.62
C TYR A 85 -9.94 3.61 11.80
N VAL A 86 -9.91 2.99 10.62
CA VAL A 86 -11.12 2.75 9.83
C VAL A 86 -12.15 1.92 10.60
N MET A 87 -11.69 0.94 11.38
CA MET A 87 -12.56 0.03 12.12
C MET A 87 -13.07 0.59 13.45
N PHE A 88 -12.24 1.37 14.15
CA PHE A 88 -12.50 1.76 15.55
C PHE A 88 -12.44 3.27 15.80
N GLY A 89 -12.01 4.07 14.82
CA GLY A 89 -11.76 5.50 15.02
C GLY A 89 -10.80 5.75 16.18
N ASP A 90 -11.17 6.66 17.08
CA ASP A 90 -10.42 6.98 18.30
C ASP A 90 -10.88 6.16 19.53
N ASP A 91 -11.62 5.07 19.33
CA ASP A 91 -12.05 4.18 20.41
C ASP A 91 -10.86 3.44 21.04
N TYR A 92 -10.96 3.13 22.34
CA TYR A 92 -9.92 2.40 23.09
C TYR A 92 -9.52 1.08 22.43
N LYS A 93 -10.43 0.44 21.68
CA LYS A 93 -10.18 -0.78 20.91
C LYS A 93 -9.07 -0.60 19.88
N ARG A 94 -8.91 0.60 19.30
CA ARG A 94 -7.78 0.88 18.40
C ARG A 94 -6.45 0.73 19.14
N GLY A 95 -6.38 1.19 20.39
CA GLY A 95 -5.21 1.02 21.24
C GLY A 95 -4.84 -0.45 21.44
N GLU A 96 -5.81 -1.32 21.71
CA GLU A 96 -5.58 -2.76 21.84
C GLU A 96 -5.12 -3.40 20.52
N VAL A 97 -5.68 -2.98 19.38
CA VAL A 97 -5.25 -3.45 18.05
C VAL A 97 -3.80 -3.06 17.77
N LEU A 98 -3.43 -1.81 18.04
CA LEU A 98 -2.07 -1.32 17.83
C LEU A 98 -1.04 -2.10 18.66
N VAL A 99 -1.35 -2.37 19.94
CA VAL A 99 -0.47 -3.16 20.83
C VAL A 99 -0.29 -4.59 20.31
N ASN A 100 -1.38 -5.25 19.90
CA ASN A 100 -1.30 -6.61 19.39
C ASN A 100 -0.55 -6.66 18.06
N LEU A 101 -0.89 -5.81 17.09
CA LEU A 101 -0.19 -5.74 15.80
C LEU A 101 1.31 -5.46 15.99
N ASN A 102 1.69 -4.57 16.91
CA ASN A 102 3.09 -4.30 17.18
C ASN A 102 3.85 -5.55 17.68
N ARG A 103 3.21 -6.37 18.51
CA ARG A 103 3.77 -7.66 18.94
C ARG A 103 3.95 -8.60 17.76
N GLU A 104 2.90 -8.84 16.97
CA GLU A 104 2.96 -9.75 15.82
C GLU A 104 4.05 -9.32 14.82
N LEU A 105 4.11 -8.03 14.49
CA LEU A 105 5.09 -7.48 13.55
C LEU A 105 6.53 -7.65 14.04
N ARG A 106 6.78 -7.48 15.35
CA ARG A 106 8.09 -7.73 15.96
C ARG A 106 8.48 -9.20 15.90
N GLU A 107 7.53 -10.12 16.14
CA GLU A 107 7.77 -11.55 16.10
C GLU A 107 8.20 -12.03 14.71
N VAL A 108 7.65 -11.44 13.65
CA VAL A 108 8.00 -11.76 12.25
C VAL A 108 9.06 -10.84 11.64
N GLY A 109 9.58 -9.86 12.39
CA GLY A 109 10.63 -8.94 11.96
C GLY A 109 10.22 -7.95 10.87
N ILE A 110 8.94 -7.55 10.80
CA ILE A 110 8.47 -6.49 9.89
C ILE A 110 8.66 -5.13 10.55
N ASP A 111 9.41 -4.25 9.88
CA ASP A 111 9.61 -2.85 10.31
C ASP A 111 8.43 -1.96 9.84
N CYS A 112 7.91 -1.14 10.76
CA CYS A 112 6.85 -0.17 10.48
C CYS A 112 7.42 1.20 10.05
N GLY A 113 8.74 1.41 10.16
CA GLY A 113 9.35 2.71 9.89
C GLY A 113 8.75 3.81 10.77
N THR A 114 8.20 4.84 10.12
CA THR A 114 7.52 5.97 10.78
C THR A 114 6.02 5.77 10.97
N GLU A 115 5.48 4.68 10.44
CA GLU A 115 4.04 4.40 10.44
C GLU A 115 3.59 3.66 11.71
N LEU A 116 2.28 3.71 11.97
CA LEU A 116 1.67 2.92 13.03
C LEU A 116 1.54 1.44 12.62
N PRO A 117 1.51 0.51 13.59
CA PRO A 117 1.31 -0.92 13.33
C PRO A 117 0.06 -1.28 12.51
N ASP A 118 -0.97 -0.43 12.52
CA ASP A 118 -2.21 -0.63 11.77
C ASP A 118 -2.20 -0.05 10.35
N HIS A 119 -1.05 0.46 9.89
CA HIS A 119 -0.87 0.95 8.53
C HIS A 119 -1.07 -0.17 7.49
N LEU A 120 -1.89 0.08 6.47
CA LEU A 120 -2.38 -0.94 5.53
C LEU A 120 -1.25 -1.73 4.85
N PRO A 121 -0.23 -1.12 4.22
CA PRO A 121 0.94 -1.85 3.71
C PRO A 121 1.57 -2.81 4.70
N THR A 122 1.69 -2.39 5.96
CA THR A 122 2.29 -3.20 7.05
C THR A 122 1.42 -4.41 7.37
N VAL A 123 0.11 -4.23 7.48
CA VAL A 123 -0.84 -5.33 7.69
C VAL A 123 -0.87 -6.28 6.50
N LEU A 124 -0.81 -5.76 5.27
CA LEU A 124 -0.73 -6.57 4.05
C LEU A 124 0.54 -7.41 3.97
N ARG A 125 1.67 -6.94 4.51
CA ARG A 125 2.89 -7.74 4.66
C ARG A 125 2.79 -8.76 5.78
N LEU A 126 2.12 -8.43 6.88
CA LEU A 126 1.94 -9.34 8.01
C LEU A 126 1.15 -10.59 7.60
N ILE A 127 0.07 -10.44 6.81
CA ILE A 127 -0.77 -11.57 6.38
C ILE A 127 -0.07 -12.56 5.44
N THR A 128 1.12 -12.23 4.91
CA THR A 128 1.88 -13.14 4.04
C THR A 128 2.85 -14.04 4.82
N ARG A 129 3.08 -13.73 6.09
CA ARG A 129 3.92 -14.49 7.01
C ARG A 129 3.10 -15.57 7.72
#